data_AF-A0A1M5DUR2-F1
#
_entry.id   AF-A0A1M5DUR2-F1
#
_cell.length_a   1.000
_cell.length_b   1.000
_cell.length_c   1.000
_cell.angle_alpha   90.00
_cell.angle_beta   90.00
_cell.angle_gamma   90.00
#
_symmetry.space_group_name_H-M   'P 1'
#
loop_
_entity.id
_entity.type
_entity.pdbx_description
1 polymer ?
#
loop_
_entity_poly.entity_id
_entity_poly.type
_entity_poly.pdbx_seq_one_letter_code
_entity_poly.pdbx_strand_id
1 'polypeptide(L)'
;MSPEKVFNHDEFCYLTLRQRFLALALAILADEDGRGIGHPAWLRGRVFPAEAEHISLSEIERDCEAIQRYLPVKFWTVEDGKKYYGWED
;
A
#
# COMPACT_ATOMS: atom_id res chain seq x y z
N MET A 1 10.32 5.49 -4.17
CA MET A 1 9.66 6.54 -3.35
C MET A 1 10.00 6.40 -1.86
N SER A 2 10.46 7.47 -1.18
CA SER A 2 10.71 7.44 0.28
C SER A 2 9.45 7.81 1.09
N PRO A 3 9.33 7.43 2.37
CA PRO A 3 8.18 7.80 3.20
C PRO A 3 7.96 9.31 3.32
N GLU A 4 9.05 10.10 3.36
CA GLU A 4 9.00 11.56 3.34
C GLU A 4 8.39 12.10 2.04
N LYS A 5 8.79 11.56 0.88
CA LYS A 5 8.21 11.94 -0.40
C LYS A 5 6.72 11.54 -0.49
N VAL A 6 6.34 10.39 0.05
CA VAL A 6 4.92 9.98 0.13
C VAL A 6 4.12 10.97 0.97
N PHE A 7 4.62 11.33 2.16
CA PHE A 7 3.94 12.25 3.06
C PHE A 7 3.77 13.64 2.45
N ASN A 8 4.77 14.11 1.71
CA ASN A 8 4.78 15.42 1.07
C ASN A 8 4.11 15.43 -0.32
N HIS A 9 3.58 14.31 -0.80
CA HIS A 9 2.85 14.26 -2.07
C HIS A 9 1.53 15.02 -1.95
N ASP A 10 1.22 15.92 -2.89
CA ASP A 10 0.07 16.84 -2.80
C ASP A 10 -1.26 16.11 -2.58
N GLU A 11 -1.43 14.97 -3.23
CA GLU A 11 -2.65 14.17 -3.16
C GLU A 11 -2.73 13.24 -1.93
N PHE A 12 -1.66 13.15 -1.11
CA PHE A 12 -1.66 12.36 0.13
C PHE A 12 -2.78 12.79 1.09
N CYS A 13 -3.16 14.08 1.04
CA CYS A 13 -4.22 14.63 1.86
C CYS A 13 -5.62 14.05 1.53
N TYR A 14 -5.83 13.48 0.34
CA TYR A 14 -7.12 12.87 -0.04
C TYR A 14 -7.34 11.46 0.55
N LEU A 15 -6.29 10.83 1.07
CA LEU A 15 -6.38 9.52 1.70
C LEU A 15 -6.95 9.61 3.12
N THR A 16 -7.71 8.59 3.54
CA THR A 16 -8.11 8.42 4.95
C THR A 16 -6.91 8.11 5.84
N LEU A 17 -7.04 8.23 7.15
CA LEU A 17 -5.93 7.95 8.08
C LEU A 17 -5.37 6.52 7.91
N ARG A 18 -6.23 5.51 7.75
CA ARG A 18 -5.82 4.11 7.51
C ARG A 18 -5.07 3.96 6.19
N GLN A 19 -5.54 4.60 5.13
CA GLN A 19 -4.90 4.59 3.82
C GLN A 19 -3.54 5.30 3.83
N ARG A 20 -3.42 6.42 4.57
CA ARG A 20 -2.15 7.12 4.79
C ARG A 20 -1.14 6.24 5.51
N PHE A 21 -1.56 5.56 6.59
CA PHE A 21 -0.70 4.61 7.28
C PHE A 21 -0.25 3.46 6.38
N LEU A 22 -1.18 2.89 5.59
CA LEU A 22 -0.83 1.85 4.62
C LEU A 22 0.14 2.38 3.55
N ALA A 23 -0.09 3.55 2.98
CA ALA A 23 0.78 4.16 1.97
C ALA A 23 2.20 4.37 2.49
N LEU A 24 2.35 4.91 3.71
CA LEU A 24 3.67 5.06 4.34
C LEU A 24 4.33 3.71 4.60
N ALA A 25 3.57 2.71 5.05
CA ALA A 25 4.08 1.37 5.26
C ALA A 25 4.56 0.72 3.94
N LEU A 26 3.86 0.92 2.82
CA LEU A 26 4.29 0.46 1.49
C LEU A 26 5.61 1.12 1.07
N ALA A 27 5.86 2.39 1.43
CA ALA A 27 7.16 3.02 1.15
C ALA A 27 8.29 2.47 2.04
N ILE A 28 7.99 2.14 3.30
CA ILE A 28 8.96 1.57 4.26
C ILE A 28 9.29 0.10 3.92
N LEU A 29 8.31 -0.67 3.46
CA LEU A 29 8.43 -2.10 3.17
C LEU A 29 8.92 -2.38 1.75
N ALA A 30 9.09 -1.36 0.92
CA ALA A 30 9.61 -1.51 -0.42
C ALA A 30 11.09 -1.94 -0.39
N ASP A 31 11.49 -2.73 -1.39
CA ASP A 31 12.88 -3.05 -1.66
C ASP A 31 13.64 -1.86 -2.27
N GLU A 32 14.92 -2.07 -2.61
CA GLU A 32 15.79 -1.04 -3.20
C GLU A 32 15.25 -0.51 -4.55
N ASP A 33 14.44 -1.30 -5.26
CA ASP A 33 13.79 -0.93 -6.52
C ASP A 33 12.41 -0.28 -6.30
N GLY A 34 12.01 -0.05 -5.04
CA GLY A 34 10.71 0.55 -4.72
C GLY A 34 9.52 -0.40 -4.87
N ARG A 35 9.74 -1.72 -4.80
CA ARG A 35 8.72 -2.76 -5.01
C ARG A 35 8.46 -3.58 -3.75
N GLY A 36 7.31 -4.24 -3.69
CA GLY A 36 7.00 -5.13 -2.57
C GLY A 36 5.77 -6.01 -2.77
N ILE A 37 5.43 -6.77 -1.73
CA ILE A 37 4.27 -7.68 -1.74
C ILE A 37 2.98 -6.87 -1.58
N GLY A 38 2.10 -6.94 -2.57
CA GLY A 38 0.81 -6.25 -2.62
C GLY A 38 -0.38 -7.11 -2.21
N HIS A 39 -0.14 -8.34 -1.73
CA HIS A 39 -1.20 -9.26 -1.36
C HIS A 39 -1.97 -8.78 -0.11
N PRO A 40 -3.31 -8.66 -0.15
CA PRO A 40 -4.08 -8.06 0.95
C PRO A 40 -3.88 -8.73 2.30
N ALA A 41 -3.84 -10.07 2.34
CA ALA A 41 -3.61 -10.80 3.59
C ALA A 41 -2.22 -10.55 4.18
N TRP A 42 -1.21 -10.38 3.33
CA TRP A 42 0.16 -10.11 3.75
C TRP A 42 0.26 -8.68 4.30
N LEU A 43 -0.28 -7.70 3.54
CA LEU A 43 -0.32 -6.30 3.96
C LEU A 43 -1.08 -6.13 5.28
N ARG A 44 -2.23 -6.78 5.44
CA ARG A 44 -3.00 -6.76 6.68
C ARG A 44 -2.18 -7.24 7.88
N GLY A 45 -1.59 -8.43 7.78
CA GLY A 45 -0.81 -9.02 8.86
C GLY A 45 0.48 -8.25 9.16
N ARG A 46 1.05 -7.58 8.16
CA ARG A 46 2.32 -6.86 8.32
C ARG A 46 2.13 -5.43 8.83
N VAL A 47 1.12 -4.71 8.33
CA VAL A 47 0.89 -3.29 8.59
C VAL A 47 -0.06 -3.08 9.77
N PHE A 48 -1.07 -3.94 9.91
CA PHE A 48 -2.11 -3.82 10.94
C PHE A 48 -2.20 -5.09 11.81
N PRO A 49 -1.09 -5.57 12.42
CA PRO A 49 -1.08 -6.85 13.12
C PRO A 49 -2.09 -6.91 14.29
N ALA A 50 -2.29 -5.80 15.01
CA ALA A 50 -3.23 -5.72 16.12
C ALA A 50 -4.71 -5.62 15.68
N GLU A 51 -4.98 -5.21 14.44
CA GLU A 51 -6.34 -5.06 13.89
C GLU A 51 -6.67 -6.08 12.81
N ALA A 52 -5.80 -7.10 12.63
CA ALA A 52 -5.91 -8.04 11.51
C ALA A 52 -7.23 -8.82 11.49
N GLU A 53 -7.88 -9.01 12.64
CA GLU A 53 -9.20 -9.66 12.75
C GLU A 53 -10.37 -8.71 12.48
N HIS A 54 -10.14 -7.39 12.57
CA HIS A 54 -11.17 -6.36 12.41
C HIS A 54 -11.20 -5.75 11.00
N ILE A 55 -10.11 -5.89 10.24
CA ILE A 55 -10.03 -5.39 8.87
C ILE A 55 -10.18 -6.57 7.90
N SER A 56 -11.20 -6.52 7.05
CA SER A 56 -11.40 -7.54 6.02
C SER A 56 -10.36 -7.42 4.89
N LEU A 57 -10.11 -8.51 4.17
CA LEU A 57 -9.21 -8.49 3.00
C LEU A 57 -9.73 -7.51 1.93
N SER A 58 -11.05 -7.46 1.74
CA SER A 58 -11.68 -6.52 0.79
C SER A 58 -11.50 -5.05 1.17
N GLU A 59 -11.37 -4.72 2.46
CA GLU A 59 -11.05 -3.36 2.87
C GLU A 59 -9.62 -2.98 2.51
N ILE A 60 -8.66 -3.89 2.72
CA ILE A 60 -7.28 -3.67 2.31
C ILE A 60 -7.18 -3.51 0.79
N GLU A 61 -7.93 -4.29 0.01
CA GLU A 61 -8.00 -4.14 -1.44
C GLU A 61 -8.50 -2.75 -1.84
N ARG A 62 -9.62 -2.30 -1.27
CA ARG A 62 -10.16 -0.94 -1.52
C ARG A 62 -9.18 0.15 -1.10
N ASP A 63 -8.45 -0.04 0.00
CA ASP A 63 -7.44 0.91 0.44
C ASP A 63 -6.26 0.94 -0.54
N CYS A 64 -5.80 -0.20 -1.06
CA CYS A 64 -4.78 -0.26 -2.11
C CYS A 64 -5.25 0.45 -3.39
N GLU A 65 -6.51 0.25 -3.78
CA GLU A 65 -7.13 0.92 -4.93
C GLU A 65 -7.22 2.44 -4.75
N ALA A 66 -7.58 2.91 -3.55
CA ALA A 66 -7.59 4.33 -3.24
C ALA A 66 -6.17 4.92 -3.28
N ILE A 67 -5.18 4.22 -2.71
CA ILE A 67 -3.78 4.64 -2.70
C ILE A 67 -3.25 4.78 -4.13
N GLN A 68 -3.40 3.77 -5.00
CA GLN A 68 -2.91 3.86 -6.39
C GLN A 68 -3.60 4.93 -7.25
N ARG A 69 -4.76 5.42 -6.80
CA ARG A 69 -5.50 6.49 -7.49
C ARG A 69 -4.90 7.87 -7.21
N TYR A 70 -4.37 8.08 -6.01
CA TYR A 70 -3.88 9.38 -5.54
C TYR A 70 -2.37 9.44 -5.37
N LEU A 71 -1.68 8.31 -5.40
CA LEU A 71 -0.23 8.24 -5.22
C LEU A 71 0.39 7.46 -6.39
N PRO A 72 1.65 7.75 -6.74
CA PRO A 72 2.36 7.09 -7.83
C PRO A 72 2.83 5.69 -7.38
N VAL A 73 1.88 4.81 -7.10
CA VAL A 73 2.10 3.40 -6.82
C VAL A 73 1.12 2.59 -7.66
N LYS A 74 1.60 1.50 -8.26
CA LYS A 74 0.76 0.57 -9.00
C LYS A 74 0.77 -0.78 -8.33
N PHE A 75 -0.39 -1.44 -8.36
CA PHE A 75 -0.54 -2.82 -7.96
C PHE A 75 -0.76 -3.68 -9.20
N TRP A 76 -0.09 -4.82 -9.27
CA TRP A 76 -0.28 -5.78 -10.35
C TRP A 76 -0.32 -7.21 -9.82
N THR A 77 -0.96 -8.08 -10.59
CA THR A 77 -1.02 -9.53 -10.33
C THR A 77 -0.24 -10.24 -11.42
N VAL A 78 0.63 -11.18 -11.05
CA VAL A 78 1.36 -12.02 -12.01
C VAL A 78 0.60 -13.35 -12.25
N GLU A 79 1.02 -14.14 -13.24
CA GLU A 79 0.27 -15.33 -13.71
C GLU A 79 -0.04 -16.39 -12.64
N ASP A 80 0.74 -16.44 -11.56
CA ASP A 80 0.52 -17.36 -10.43
C ASP A 80 -0.45 -16.82 -9.36
N GLY A 81 -1.09 -15.68 -9.62
CA GLY A 81 -2.04 -15.03 -8.72
C GLY A 81 -1.39 -14.20 -7.60
N LYS A 82 -0.06 -14.13 -7.53
CA LYS A 82 0.62 -13.26 -6.55
C LYS A 82 0.46 -11.80 -6.94
N LYS A 83 0.14 -10.98 -5.95
CA LYS A 83 -0.05 -9.54 -6.09
C LYS A 83 1.16 -8.79 -5.53
N TYR A 84 1.66 -7.84 -6.30
CA TYR A 84 2.81 -6.99 -5.98
C TYR A 84 2.41 -5.52 -6.10
N TYR A 85 3.26 -4.64 -5.58
CA TYR A 85 3.18 -3.21 -5.82
C TYR A 85 4.56 -2.64 -6.14
N GLY A 86 4.56 -1.45 -6.71
CA GLY A 86 5.77 -0.72 -7.08
C GLY A 86 5.47 0.76 -7.19
N TRP A 87 6.37 1.57 -6.63
CA TRP A 87 6.32 3.02 -6.74
C TRP A 87 6.86 3.47 -8.10
N GLU A 88 6.14 4.39 -8.75
CA GLU A 88 6.60 5.11 -9.92
C GLU A 88 7.31 6.38 -9.43
N ASP A 89 8.48 6.70 -10.00
CA ASP A 89 9.25 7.90 -9.67
C ASP A 89 8.70 9.15 -10.38
#